data_AF-A0A536TB47-F1
#
_entry.id   AF-A0A536TB47-F1
#
_cell.length_a   1.000
_cell.length_b   1.000
_cell.length_c   1.000
_cell.angle_alpha   90.00
_cell.angle_beta   90.00
_cell.angle_gamma   90.00
#
_symmetry.space_group_name_H-M   'P 1'
#
loop_
_entity.id
_entity.type
_entity.pdbx_description
1 polymer ?
#
loop_
_entity_poly.entity_id
_entity_poly.type
_entity_poly.pdbx_seq_one_letter_code
_entity_poly.pdbx_strand_id
1 'polypeptide(L)'
;MRPDRERCVRPFTRVRRLRDAQTRGAAVVVPLRGMKYGAHADSALIQLGNAQLRSDLSCTVFINDPSAYDGGELSIVLGNQAIAFKGAPGDAIVYPSTALHEVVPVRSGERLVSITFVESHIADQHKRTQVYELNEIAALEGLSMKWESRVRLDVVRQNLLRMWSTT
;
A
#
# COMPACT_ATOMS: atom_id res chain seq x y z
N MET A 1 -4.25 -38.77 -1.75
CA MET A 1 -4.69 -37.65 -2.60
C MET A 1 -4.34 -36.36 -1.86
N ARG A 2 -3.22 -35.70 -2.19
CA ARG A 2 -2.78 -34.45 -1.55
C ARG A 2 -3.25 -33.28 -2.43
N PRO A 3 -3.80 -32.19 -1.88
CA PRO A 3 -4.26 -31.07 -2.69
C PRO A 3 -3.06 -30.27 -3.22
N ASP A 4 -3.19 -29.88 -4.48
CA ASP A 4 -2.25 -29.14 -5.32
C ASP A 4 -1.80 -27.83 -4.63
N ARG A 5 -0.49 -27.74 -4.30
CA ARG A 5 0.14 -26.57 -3.66
C ARG A 5 0.82 -25.61 -4.64
N GLU A 6 0.59 -25.74 -5.95
CA GLU A 6 1.39 -25.05 -6.95
C GLU A 6 0.55 -24.24 -7.92
N ARG A 7 0.22 -23.01 -7.52
CA ARG A 7 0.03 -21.89 -8.46
C ARG A 7 0.26 -20.56 -7.74
N CYS A 8 1.45 -20.41 -7.19
CA CYS A 8 2.00 -19.11 -6.80
C CYS A 8 2.30 -18.33 -8.08
N VAL A 9 1.66 -17.17 -8.26
CA VAL A 9 1.82 -16.33 -9.44
C VAL A 9 3.25 -15.77 -9.45
N ARG A 10 4.02 -16.05 -10.51
CA ARG A 10 5.28 -15.34 -10.76
C ARG A 10 4.94 -13.90 -11.20
N PRO A 11 5.61 -12.86 -10.69
CA PRO A 11 5.28 -11.48 -11.03
C PRO A 11 5.59 -11.23 -12.52
N PHE A 12 4.57 -10.84 -13.29
CA PHE A 12 4.73 -10.41 -14.67
C PHE A 12 5.19 -8.94 -14.75
N THR A 13 6.18 -8.72 -15.62
CA THR A 13 7.08 -7.57 -15.64
C THR A 13 6.56 -6.43 -16.52
N ARG A 14 5.74 -5.53 -15.96
CA ARG A 14 5.65 -4.17 -16.52
C ARG A 14 5.48 -3.12 -15.42
N VAL A 15 6.59 -2.86 -14.74
CA VAL A 15 6.75 -1.84 -13.72
C VAL A 15 6.89 -0.46 -14.38
N ARG A 16 5.97 0.46 -14.13
CA ARG A 16 6.18 1.90 -14.38
C ARG A 16 6.66 2.56 -13.09
N ARG A 17 7.84 3.19 -13.11
CA ARG A 17 8.35 3.92 -11.94
C ARG A 17 7.51 5.17 -11.72
N LEU A 18 6.93 5.28 -10.53
CA LEU A 18 6.48 6.57 -10.01
C LEU A 18 7.68 7.18 -9.28
N ARG A 19 8.13 8.36 -9.73
CA ARG A 19 9.12 9.18 -9.03
C ARG A 19 8.40 10.43 -8.56
N ASP A 20 8.13 10.49 -7.27
CA ASP A 20 7.94 11.76 -6.58
C ASP A 20 9.17 11.98 -5.68
N ALA A 21 9.43 13.21 -5.26
CA ALA A 21 10.62 13.58 -4.48
C ALA A 21 10.74 12.81 -3.15
N GLN A 22 9.65 12.17 -2.70
CA GLN A 22 9.56 11.54 -1.37
C GLN A 22 9.48 10.00 -1.36
N THR A 23 9.34 9.33 -2.50
CA THR A 23 9.09 7.87 -2.54
C THR A 23 9.53 7.23 -3.85
N ARG A 24 9.87 5.94 -3.82
CA ARG A 24 10.01 5.09 -5.01
C ARG A 24 8.86 4.10 -5.07
N GLY A 25 8.26 3.91 -6.25
CA GLY A 25 7.17 2.94 -6.43
C GLY A 25 7.10 2.28 -7.81
N ALA A 26 6.37 1.17 -7.85
CA ALA A 26 6.21 0.30 -9.02
C ALA A 26 4.83 -0.36 -9.02
N ALA A 27 4.03 -0.09 -10.05
CA ALA A 27 2.68 -0.64 -10.18
C ALA A 27 2.62 -1.82 -11.17
N VAL A 28 1.78 -2.81 -10.85
CA VAL A 28 1.42 -3.97 -11.68
C VAL A 28 -0.09 -4.18 -11.64
N VAL A 29 -0.72 -4.38 -12.79
CA VAL A 29 -2.13 -4.75 -12.89
C VAL A 29 -2.27 -6.26 -12.72
N VAL A 30 -3.13 -6.69 -11.80
CA VAL A 30 -3.29 -8.09 -11.41
C VAL A 30 -4.75 -8.52 -11.59
N PRO A 31 -5.05 -9.38 -12.59
CA PRO A 31 -6.34 -10.04 -12.71
C PRO A 31 -6.41 -11.29 -11.83
N LEU A 32 -7.53 -11.48 -11.13
CA LEU A 32 -7.83 -12.73 -10.41
C LEU A 32 -9.20 -13.27 -10.85
N ARG A 33 -9.20 -14.46 -11.47
CA ARG A 33 -10.39 -15.27 -11.81
C ARG A 33 -10.29 -16.64 -11.14
N GLY A 34 -11.21 -16.98 -10.24
CA GLY A 34 -11.23 -18.28 -9.56
C GLY A 34 -9.98 -18.58 -8.71
N MET A 35 -9.14 -17.58 -8.46
CA MET A 35 -7.88 -17.69 -7.72
C MET A 35 -8.00 -17.05 -6.35
N LYS A 36 -7.18 -17.52 -5.42
CA LYS A 36 -6.97 -16.90 -4.11
C LYS A 36 -5.50 -16.52 -3.98
N TYR A 37 -5.25 -15.47 -3.23
CA TYR A 37 -3.90 -15.15 -2.77
C TYR A 37 -3.92 -15.29 -1.25
N GLY A 38 -3.36 -16.39 -0.75
CA GLY A 38 -3.52 -16.78 0.66
C GLY A 38 -2.81 -15.83 1.64
N ALA A 39 -3.08 -15.99 2.93
CA ALA A 39 -2.49 -15.19 3.98
C ALA A 39 -0.95 -15.15 3.92
N HIS A 40 -0.40 -13.95 3.77
CA HIS A 40 1.04 -13.68 3.71
C HIS A 40 1.33 -12.23 4.10
N ALA A 41 2.61 -11.92 4.33
CA ALA A 41 3.12 -10.56 4.30
C ALA A 41 3.91 -10.38 2.99
N ASP A 42 4.03 -9.15 2.51
CA ASP A 42 4.77 -8.89 1.28
C ASP A 42 6.26 -9.13 1.46
N SER A 43 6.94 -9.43 0.34
CA SER A 43 8.40 -9.59 0.35
C SER A 43 9.07 -8.27 0.71
N ALA A 44 9.82 -8.24 1.81
CA ALA A 44 10.48 -7.04 2.33
C ALA A 44 11.35 -6.31 1.28
N LEU A 45 11.90 -7.05 0.32
CA LEU A 45 12.70 -6.52 -0.79
C LEU A 45 12.13 -7.01 -2.13
N ILE A 46 11.79 -6.07 -3.01
CA ILE A 46 11.17 -6.33 -4.30
C ILE A 46 12.13 -5.94 -5.41
N GLN A 47 12.42 -6.88 -6.31
CA GLN A 47 13.27 -6.62 -7.46
C GLN A 47 12.48 -5.91 -8.57
N LEU A 48 12.96 -4.72 -8.98
CA LEU A 48 12.37 -3.88 -10.01
C LEU A 48 13.39 -3.62 -11.12
N GLY A 49 13.47 -4.55 -12.08
CA GLY A 49 14.51 -4.53 -13.11
C GLY A 49 15.89 -4.63 -12.46
N ASN A 50 16.73 -3.62 -12.63
CA ASN A 50 18.09 -3.57 -12.06
C ASN A 50 18.16 -2.90 -10.68
N ALA A 51 17.04 -2.56 -10.05
CA ALA A 51 16.98 -1.94 -8.74
C ALA A 51 16.21 -2.82 -7.76
N GLN A 52 16.52 -2.67 -6.48
CA GLN A 52 15.76 -3.27 -5.38
C GLN A 52 14.96 -2.16 -4.67
N LEU A 53 13.75 -2.50 -4.24
CA LEU A 53 12.86 -1.63 -3.48
C LEU A 53 12.55 -2.27 -2.13
N ARG A 54 12.70 -1.51 -1.04
CA ARG A 54 12.21 -1.93 0.28
C ARG A 54 10.71 -1.67 0.36
N SER A 55 9.91 -2.71 0.54
CA SER A 55 8.45 -2.58 0.60
C SER A 55 8.02 -2.11 1.99
N ASP A 56 7.90 -0.81 2.19
CA ASP A 56 7.42 -0.25 3.47
C ASP A 56 5.89 -0.20 3.49
N LEU A 57 5.27 0.14 2.36
CA LEU A 57 3.83 0.22 2.17
C LEU A 57 3.40 -0.49 0.89
N SER A 58 2.26 -1.15 0.99
CA SER A 58 1.53 -1.74 -0.13
C SER A 58 0.32 -0.88 -0.43
N CYS A 59 0.00 -0.72 -1.71
CA CYS A 59 -1.15 0.04 -2.17
C CYS A 59 -1.91 -0.77 -3.21
N THR A 60 -3.21 -0.92 -3.01
CA THR A 60 -4.13 -1.55 -3.97
C THR A 60 -5.11 -0.51 -4.47
N VAL A 61 -5.12 -0.27 -5.78
CA VAL A 61 -6.12 0.56 -6.47
C VAL A 61 -7.14 -0.35 -7.15
N PHE A 62 -8.41 -0.17 -6.82
CA PHE A 62 -9.50 -0.95 -7.41
C PHE A 62 -9.81 -0.44 -8.81
N ILE A 63 -9.93 -1.32 -9.80
CA ILE A 63 -10.11 -0.93 -11.21
C ILE A 63 -11.54 -1.16 -11.69
N ASN A 64 -12.17 -2.28 -11.33
CA ASN A 64 -13.52 -2.61 -11.77
C ASN A 64 -14.53 -2.61 -10.63
N ASP A 65 -15.81 -2.45 -10.99
CA ASP A 65 -16.91 -2.30 -10.05
C ASP A 65 -16.99 -3.50 -9.08
N PRO A 66 -17.14 -3.27 -7.76
CA PRO A 66 -17.21 -4.35 -6.77
C PRO A 66 -18.41 -5.29 -6.96
N SER A 67 -19.49 -4.84 -7.62
CA SER A 67 -20.64 -5.67 -7.96
C SER A 67 -20.39 -6.62 -9.14
N ALA A 68 -19.32 -6.41 -9.91
CA ALA A 68 -18.98 -7.24 -11.07
C ALA A 68 -18.31 -8.58 -10.71
N TYR A 69 -18.04 -8.84 -9.43
CA TYR A 69 -17.46 -10.09 -8.93
C TYR A 69 -17.93 -10.42 -7.51
N ASP A 70 -18.08 -11.71 -7.22
CA ASP A 70 -18.41 -12.20 -5.87
C ASP A 70 -17.15 -12.68 -5.13
N GLY A 71 -17.02 -12.33 -3.86
CA GLY A 71 -15.78 -12.46 -3.09
C GLY A 71 -14.72 -11.42 -3.52
N GLY A 72 -13.43 -11.78 -3.45
CA GLY A 72 -12.33 -10.93 -3.88
C GLY A 72 -11.98 -9.79 -2.93
N GLU A 73 -12.49 -9.80 -1.69
CA GLU A 73 -12.14 -8.82 -0.68
C GLU A 73 -10.65 -8.94 -0.32
N LEU A 74 -9.97 -7.81 -0.20
CA LEU A 74 -8.64 -7.73 0.41
C LEU A 74 -8.82 -7.74 1.93
N SER A 75 -8.46 -8.83 2.58
CA SER A 75 -8.54 -8.99 4.04
C SER A 75 -7.18 -8.68 4.66
N ILE A 76 -7.11 -7.68 5.54
CA ILE A 76 -5.88 -7.24 6.20
C ILE A 76 -6.03 -7.40 7.70
N VAL A 77 -5.06 -8.06 8.35
CA VAL A 77 -5.03 -8.21 9.81
C VAL A 77 -4.47 -6.96 10.45
N LEU A 78 -5.30 -6.31 11.27
CA LEU A 78 -4.97 -5.14 12.08
C LEU A 78 -5.20 -5.49 13.55
N GLY A 79 -4.09 -5.64 14.30
CA GLY A 79 -4.14 -6.14 15.67
C GLY A 79 -4.68 -7.57 15.71
N ASN A 80 -5.83 -7.76 16.37
CA ASN A 80 -6.51 -9.05 16.49
C ASN A 80 -7.73 -9.19 15.57
N GLN A 81 -7.94 -8.25 14.64
CA GLN A 81 -9.07 -8.26 13.72
C GLN A 81 -8.61 -8.33 12.28
N ALA A 82 -9.38 -9.00 11.43
CA ALA A 82 -9.24 -8.92 9.98
C ALA A 82 -10.28 -7.94 9.43
N ILE A 83 -9.83 -6.95 8.66
CA ILE A 83 -10.71 -5.98 7.99
C ILE A 83 -10.70 -6.27 6.50
N ALA A 84 -11.89 -6.42 5.93
CA ALA A 84 -12.09 -6.71 4.52
C ALA A 84 -12.37 -5.45 3.71
N PHE A 85 -11.67 -5.28 2.59
CA PHE A 85 -11.78 -4.12 1.69
C PHE A 85 -12.19 -4.53 0.28
N LYS A 86 -13.18 -3.82 -0.26
CA LYS A 86 -13.68 -3.97 -1.63
C LYS A 86 -14.17 -2.61 -2.14
N GLY A 87 -13.26 -1.83 -2.73
CA GLY A 87 -13.51 -0.43 -3.11
C GLY A 87 -14.17 -0.27 -4.47
N ALA A 88 -14.67 0.93 -4.73
CA ALA A 88 -15.14 1.36 -6.05
C ALA A 88 -13.96 1.59 -7.01
N PRO A 89 -14.20 1.60 -8.34
CA PRO A 89 -13.17 1.96 -9.31
C PRO A 89 -12.50 3.30 -8.98
N GLY A 90 -11.18 3.29 -8.85
CA GLY A 90 -10.38 4.46 -8.50
C GLY A 90 -10.06 4.59 -7.01
N ASP A 91 -10.77 3.90 -6.12
CA ASP A 91 -10.44 3.87 -4.70
C ASP A 91 -9.09 3.18 -4.49
N ALA A 92 -8.36 3.62 -3.47
CA ALA A 92 -7.08 3.04 -3.08
C ALA A 92 -7.04 2.73 -1.59
N ILE A 93 -6.46 1.58 -1.23
CA ILE A 93 -6.11 1.24 0.14
C ILE A 93 -4.60 1.14 0.25
N VAL A 94 -4.02 1.87 1.20
CA VAL A 94 -2.60 1.86 1.54
C VAL A 94 -2.43 1.25 2.92
N TYR A 95 -1.53 0.28 3.05
CA TYR A 95 -1.31 -0.45 4.29
C TYR A 95 0.16 -0.85 4.44
N PRO A 96 0.64 -1.15 5.67
CA PRO A 96 1.99 -1.65 5.87
C PRO A 96 2.19 -2.96 5.12
N SER A 97 3.24 -3.05 4.31
CA SER A 97 3.61 -4.32 3.63
C SER A 97 3.93 -5.46 4.61
N THR A 98 4.19 -5.12 5.88
CA THR A 98 4.38 -6.05 6.99
C THR A 98 3.09 -6.68 7.50
N ALA A 99 1.92 -6.15 7.13
CA ALA A 99 0.64 -6.65 7.61
C ALA A 99 0.31 -8.00 6.95
N LEU A 100 -0.13 -8.97 7.77
CA LEU A 100 -0.68 -10.22 7.27
C LEU A 100 -1.97 -9.91 6.50
N HIS A 101 -2.03 -10.32 5.25
CA HIS A 101 -3.19 -10.07 4.41
C HIS A 101 -3.42 -11.20 3.40
N GLU A 102 -4.64 -11.27 2.88
CA GLU A 102 -5.05 -12.22 1.85
C GLU A 102 -6.11 -11.62 0.93
N VAL A 103 -6.29 -12.23 -0.24
CA VAL A 103 -7.44 -11.96 -1.10
C VAL A 103 -8.39 -13.15 -1.01
N VAL A 104 -9.59 -12.88 -0.48
CA VAL A 104 -10.68 -13.85 -0.38
C VAL A 104 -10.99 -14.40 -1.78
N PRO A 105 -11.25 -15.72 -1.93
CA PRO A 105 -11.49 -16.32 -3.24
C PRO A 105 -12.58 -15.59 -4.05
N VAL A 106 -12.29 -15.28 -5.31
CA VAL A 106 -13.30 -14.77 -6.26
C VAL A 106 -14.15 -15.95 -6.72
N ARG A 107 -15.44 -15.95 -6.34
CA ARG A 107 -16.38 -17.04 -6.63
C ARG A 107 -17.03 -16.90 -8.00
N SER A 108 -17.25 -15.68 -8.45
CA SER A 108 -17.78 -15.37 -9.78
C SER A 108 -17.25 -14.02 -10.28
N GLY A 109 -17.26 -13.81 -11.60
CA GLY A 109 -16.73 -12.60 -12.22
C GLY A 109 -15.20 -12.55 -12.25
N GLU A 110 -14.65 -11.33 -12.27
CA GLU A 110 -13.22 -11.07 -12.32
C GLU A 110 -12.88 -9.86 -11.45
N ARG A 111 -11.87 -10.00 -10.59
CA ARG A 111 -11.34 -8.87 -9.80
C ARG A 111 -10.13 -8.30 -10.51
N LEU A 112 -10.18 -7.02 -10.83
CA LEU A 112 -9.10 -6.27 -11.46
C LEU A 112 -8.62 -5.16 -10.53
N VAL A 113 -7.34 -5.19 -10.19
CA VAL A 113 -6.69 -4.17 -9.37
C VAL A 113 -5.31 -3.81 -9.91
N SER A 114 -4.82 -2.63 -9.55
CA SER A 114 -3.42 -2.27 -9.65
C SER A 114 -2.79 -2.35 -8.26
N ILE A 115 -1.68 -3.06 -8.13
CA ILE A 115 -0.92 -3.15 -6.89
C ILE A 115 0.40 -2.43 -7.09
N THR A 116 0.78 -1.58 -6.13
CA THR A 116 2.10 -0.95 -6.09
C THR A 116 2.69 -1.04 -4.70
N PHE A 117 4.02 -1.09 -4.66
CA PHE A 117 4.79 -1.01 -3.44
C PHE A 117 5.48 0.34 -3.36
N VAL A 118 5.70 0.80 -2.13
CA VAL A 118 6.31 2.10 -1.85
C VAL A 118 7.44 1.90 -0.85
N GLU A 119 8.62 2.39 -1.22
CA GLU A 119 9.71 2.64 -0.29
C GLU A 119 9.55 4.06 0.23
N SER A 120 9.32 4.17 1.54
CA SER A 120 9.23 5.44 2.23
C SER A 120 10.62 5.90 2.62
N HIS A 121 10.84 7.21 2.59
CA HIS A 121 12.02 7.80 3.21
C HIS A 121 12.14 7.41 4.69
N ILE A 122 11.04 7.28 5.42
CA ILE A 122 11.04 6.82 6.81
C ILE A 122 10.62 5.35 6.86
N ALA A 123 11.59 4.45 7.05
CA ALA A 123 11.36 3.01 7.13
C ALA A 123 10.41 2.61 8.27
N ASP A 124 10.67 3.15 9.45
CA ASP A 124 9.95 2.86 10.69
C ASP A 124 8.51 3.39 10.62
N GLN A 125 7.54 2.48 10.70
CA GLN A 125 6.12 2.82 10.61
C GLN A 125 5.69 3.81 11.70
N HIS A 126 6.14 3.62 12.94
CA HIS A 126 5.74 4.50 14.05
C HIS A 126 6.25 5.91 13.82
N LYS A 127 7.53 6.07 13.44
CA LYS A 127 8.12 7.37 13.08
C LYS A 127 7.39 8.01 11.90
N ARG A 128 7.06 7.23 10.86
CA ARG A 128 6.31 7.68 9.69
C ARG A 128 4.91 8.17 10.07
N THR A 129 4.22 7.47 10.97
CA THR A 129 2.91 7.90 11.49
C THR A 129 3.03 9.22 12.24
N GLN A 130 4.05 9.43 13.09
CA GLN A 130 4.21 10.73 13.77
C GLN A 130 4.35 11.91 12.78
N VAL A 131 5.10 11.73 11.69
CA VAL A 131 5.23 12.76 10.64
C VAL A 131 3.92 12.95 9.86
N TYR A 132 3.16 11.88 9.64
CA TYR A 132 1.83 11.95 9.03
C TYR A 132 0.85 12.75 9.90
N GLU A 133 0.77 12.49 11.21
CA GLU A 133 -0.11 13.24 12.12
C GLU A 133 0.21 14.74 12.14
N LEU A 134 1.49 15.13 12.07
CA LEU A 134 1.88 16.54 11.93
C LEU A 134 1.37 17.17 10.63
N ASN A 135 1.30 16.40 9.53
CA ASN A 135 0.69 16.87 8.29
C ASN A 135 -0.83 16.96 8.41
N GLU A 136 -1.47 16.00 9.08
CA GLU A 136 -2.93 16.02 9.28
C GLU A 136 -3.37 17.23 10.09
N ILE A 137 -2.62 17.63 11.11
CA ILE A 137 -2.87 18.88 11.83
C ILE A 137 -2.89 20.07 10.86
N ALA A 138 -1.93 20.14 9.93
CA ALA A 138 -1.91 21.20 8.93
C ALA A 138 -3.09 21.12 7.95
N ALA A 139 -3.53 19.92 7.59
CA ALA A 139 -4.65 19.70 6.68
C ALA A 139 -6.00 20.06 7.33
N LEU A 140 -6.21 19.66 8.58
CA LEU A 140 -7.43 19.92 9.36
C LEU A 140 -7.61 21.41 9.63
N GLU A 141 -6.52 22.12 9.96
CA GLU A 141 -6.54 23.57 10.13
C GLU A 141 -6.60 24.32 8.79
N GLY A 142 -6.41 23.62 7.67
CA GLY A 142 -6.52 24.15 6.31
C GLY A 142 -5.88 25.54 6.13
N LEU A 143 -6.70 26.51 5.72
CA LEU A 143 -6.27 27.90 5.51
C LEU A 143 -6.43 28.80 6.75
N SER A 144 -6.92 28.28 7.87
CA SER A 144 -7.12 29.08 9.10
C SER A 144 -5.90 29.10 10.02
N MET A 145 -4.91 28.22 9.81
CA MET A 145 -3.68 28.23 10.61
C MET A 145 -2.92 29.54 10.44
N LYS A 146 -2.59 30.22 11.56
CA LYS A 146 -1.70 31.38 11.53
C LYS A 146 -0.37 31.03 10.87
N TRP A 147 0.14 31.93 10.05
CA TRP A 147 1.38 31.73 9.31
C TRP A 147 2.55 31.30 10.20
N GLU A 148 2.71 31.95 11.35
CA GLU A 148 3.80 31.63 12.29
C GLU A 148 3.68 30.19 12.83
N SER A 149 2.46 29.73 13.09
CA SER A 149 2.20 28.35 13.55
C SER A 149 2.49 27.34 12.44
N ARG A 150 2.08 27.64 11.20
CA ARG A 150 2.36 26.82 10.02
C ARG A 150 3.86 26.65 9.80
N VAL A 151 4.61 27.75 9.87
CA VAL A 151 6.07 27.74 9.72
C VAL A 151 6.72 26.90 10.82
N ARG A 152 6.32 27.07 12.09
CA ARG A 152 6.88 26.30 13.21
C ARG A 152 6.57 24.80 13.09
N LEU A 153 5.36 24.43 12.68
CA LEU A 153 4.97 23.06 12.41
C LEU A 153 5.81 22.44 11.28
N ASP A 154 6.02 23.20 10.19
CA ASP A 154 6.90 22.78 9.10
C ASP A 154 8.35 22.60 9.54
N VAL A 155 8.89 23.48 10.38
CA VAL A 155 10.26 23.33 10.93
C VAL A 155 10.40 21.99 11.67
N VAL A 156 9.45 21.65 12.55
CA VAL A 156 9.47 20.37 13.28
C VAL A 156 9.40 19.21 12.30
N ARG A 157 8.43 19.22 11.37
CA ARG A 157 8.25 18.17 10.36
C ARG A 157 9.52 17.93 9.54
N GLN A 158 10.15 19.01 9.06
CA GLN A 158 11.38 18.92 8.25
C GLN A 158 12.58 18.44 9.05
N ASN A 159 12.67 18.77 10.34
CA ASN A 159 13.72 18.26 11.21
C ASN A 159 13.55 16.76 11.47
N LEU A 160 12.33 16.29 11.73
CA LEU A 160 12.04 14.86 11.88
C LEU A 160 12.35 14.07 10.60
N LEU A 161 12.00 14.62 9.43
CA LEU A 161 12.39 14.01 8.15
C LEU A 161 13.91 13.90 8.00
N ARG A 162 14.68 14.95 8.33
CA ARG A 162 16.16 14.85 8.31
C ARG A 162 16.70 13.79 9.27
N MET A 163 16.09 13.65 10.44
CA MET A 163 16.53 12.70 11.46
C MET A 163 16.22 11.24 11.10
N TRP A 164 15.11 11.00 10.41
CA TRP A 164 14.55 9.66 10.25
C TRP A 164 14.58 9.11 8.82
N SER A 165 14.92 9.96 7.84
CA SER A 165 15.02 9.56 6.45
C SER A 165 16.21 8.63 6.20
N THR A 166 15.99 7.58 5.40
CA THR A 166 17.03 6.73 4.82
C THR A 166 17.04 6.96 3.31
N THR A 167 17.86 7.90 2.84
CA THR A 167 18.01 8.28 1.42
C THR A 167 19.35 7.84 0.86
#